data_AF-A0A5K1HIF7-F1
#
_entry.id   AF-A0A5K1HIF7-F1
#
_cell.length_a   1.000
_cell.length_b   1.000
_cell.length_c   1.000
_cell.angle_alpha   90.00
_cell.angle_beta   90.00
_cell.angle_gamma   90.00
#
_symmetry.space_group_name_H-M   'P 1'
#
loop_
_entity.id
_entity.type
_entity.pdbx_description
1 polymer ?
#
loop_
_entity_poly.entity_id
_entity_poly.type
_entity_poly.pdbx_seq_one_letter_code
_entity_poly.pdbx_strand_id
1 'polypeptide(L)'
;GFKPIYWVEFFHRQMGMILGYWFIIPFAIFQYKGYLQPKMRNRMLTLLGLGGLQGGIGWWMVKSGLNEKPEYQSRPRVSPYRLATHLGMATTLYAGLLWNSFNLLIKPTEIDMQDTVKVRYLKSLRIIGIVMLKCIILNILTGAFVAGIDAGR
;
A
#
# COMPACT_ATOMS: atom_id res chain seq x y z
N GLY A 1 -25.36 11.99 12.72
CA GLY A 1 -25.46 12.88 11.56
C GLY A 1 -24.36 12.54 10.56
N PHE A 2 -24.66 12.51 9.26
CA PHE A 2 -23.74 12.10 8.17
C PHE A 2 -22.56 13.06 7.91
N LYS A 3 -22.60 14.27 8.48
CA LYS A 3 -21.69 15.38 8.12
C LYS A 3 -20.19 15.14 8.41
N PRO A 4 -19.74 14.58 9.57
CA PRO A 4 -18.31 14.44 9.85
C PRO A 4 -17.64 13.29 9.07
N ILE A 5 -18.34 12.17 8.83
CA ILE A 5 -17.80 11.04 8.05
C ILE A 5 -17.62 11.43 6.58
N TYR A 6 -18.56 12.21 6.04
CA TYR A 6 -18.51 12.70 4.66
C TYR A 6 -17.23 13.48 4.35
N TRP A 7 -16.83 14.41 5.22
CA TRP A 7 -15.62 15.22 5.01
C TRP A 7 -14.36 14.36 4.98
N VAL A 8 -14.23 13.41 5.92
CA VAL A 8 -13.07 12.50 5.96
C VAL A 8 -13.00 11.67 4.68
N GLU A 9 -14.12 11.11 4.25
CA GLU A 9 -14.16 10.28 3.03
C GLU A 9 -13.89 11.11 1.76
N PHE A 10 -14.40 12.35 1.70
CA PHE A 10 -14.11 13.29 0.61
C PHE A 10 -12.63 13.64 0.54
N PHE A 11 -12.04 14.09 1.66
CA PHE A 11 -10.61 14.42 1.72
C PHE A 11 -9.74 13.22 1.40
N HIS A 12 -10.06 12.03 1.93
CA HIS A 12 -9.32 10.81 1.64
C HIS A 12 -9.32 10.46 0.13
N ARG A 13 -10.49 10.53 -0.53
CA ARG A 13 -10.61 10.34 -1.99
C ARG A 13 -9.80 11.38 -2.76
N GLN A 14 -9.92 12.64 -2.36
CA GLN A 14 -9.24 13.75 -3.03
C GLN A 14 -7.72 13.63 -2.92
N MET A 15 -7.21 13.24 -1.75
CA MET A 15 -5.79 12.98 -1.52
C MET A 15 -5.28 11.82 -2.38
N GLY A 16 -6.03 10.71 -2.48
CA GLY A 16 -5.64 9.59 -3.33
C GLY A 16 -5.46 10.01 -4.80
N MET A 17 -6.35 10.84 -5.31
CA MET A 17 -6.26 11.39 -6.67
C MET A 17 -5.04 12.31 -6.85
N ILE A 18 -4.82 13.24 -5.91
CA ILE A 18 -3.68 14.18 -5.96
C ILE A 18 -2.36 13.42 -5.92
N LEU A 19 -2.23 12.43 -5.04
CA LEU A 19 -1.05 11.57 -4.96
C LEU A 19 -0.83 10.78 -6.26
N GLY A 20 -1.91 10.34 -6.91
CA GLY A 20 -1.84 9.73 -8.24
C GLY A 20 -1.22 10.66 -9.28
N TYR A 21 -1.65 11.91 -9.34
CA TYR A 21 -1.06 12.91 -10.25
C TYR A 21 0.39 13.23 -9.91
N TRP A 22 0.71 13.36 -8.61
CA TRP A 22 2.07 13.58 -8.13
C TRP A 22 3.01 12.41 -8.45
N PHE A 23 2.49 11.21 -8.65
CA PHE A 23 3.28 10.08 -9.13
C PHE A 23 3.40 10.06 -10.65
N ILE A 24 2.27 10.21 -11.37
CA ILE A 24 2.20 10.08 -12.83
C ILE A 24 2.97 11.18 -13.55
N ILE A 25 2.82 12.45 -13.13
CA ILE A 25 3.40 13.60 -13.84
C ILE A 25 4.94 13.53 -13.84
N PRO A 26 5.63 13.39 -12.69
CA PRO A 26 7.08 13.27 -12.69
C PRO A 26 7.56 12.00 -13.39
N PHE A 27 6.85 10.88 -13.22
CA PHE A 27 7.20 9.63 -13.92
C PHE A 27 7.17 9.80 -15.44
N ALA A 28 6.13 10.43 -15.99
CA ALA A 28 6.01 10.70 -17.42
C ALA A 28 7.13 11.63 -17.92
N ILE A 29 7.45 12.70 -17.17
CA ILE A 29 8.53 13.62 -17.51
C ILE A 29 9.88 12.89 -17.51
N PHE A 30 10.20 12.11 -16.48
CA PHE A 30 11.46 11.37 -16.40
C PHE A 30 11.57 10.27 -17.45
N GLN A 31 10.45 9.63 -17.81
CA GLN A 31 10.40 8.66 -18.89
C GLN A 31 10.66 9.31 -20.25
N TYR A 32 10.02 10.45 -20.53
CA TYR A 32 10.21 11.20 -21.78
C TYR A 32 11.66 11.74 -21.91
N LYS A 33 12.23 12.22 -20.81
CA LYS A 33 13.63 12.69 -20.75
C LYS A 33 14.67 11.56 -20.77
N GLY A 34 14.25 10.30 -20.71
CA GLY A 34 15.17 9.15 -20.71
C GLY A 34 16.01 9.00 -19.43
N TYR A 35 15.60 9.60 -18.32
CA TYR A 35 16.35 9.54 -17.05
C TYR A 35 16.18 8.22 -16.30
N LEU A 36 15.22 7.39 -16.70
CA LEU A 36 14.89 6.14 -16.02
C LEU A 36 15.67 4.96 -16.63
N GLN A 37 16.50 4.33 -15.81
CA GLN A 37 17.08 3.03 -16.14
C GLN A 37 15.96 1.99 -16.36
N PRO A 38 16.13 0.99 -17.26
CA PRO A 38 15.07 0.03 -17.60
C PRO A 38 14.47 -0.69 -16.39
N LYS A 39 15.33 -1.06 -15.42
CA LYS A 39 14.90 -1.70 -14.16
C LYS A 39 14.06 -0.78 -13.29
N MET A 40 14.41 0.51 -13.23
CA MET A 40 13.66 1.51 -12.46
C MET A 40 12.31 1.79 -13.13
N ARG A 41 12.30 1.95 -14.46
CA ARG A 41 11.08 2.12 -15.25
C ARG A 41 10.09 1.01 -15.00
N ASN A 42 10.51 -0.25 -15.12
CA ASN A 42 9.61 -1.39 -14.94
C ASN A 42 9.02 -1.41 -13.52
N ARG A 43 9.82 -1.10 -12.49
CA ARG A 43 9.35 -0.96 -11.11
C ARG A 43 8.32 0.16 -10.96
N MET A 44 8.57 1.34 -11.53
CA MET A 44 7.64 2.46 -11.49
C MET A 44 6.32 2.14 -12.20
N LEU A 45 6.37 1.43 -13.34
CA LEU A 45 5.17 0.95 -14.04
C LEU A 45 4.38 -0.05 -13.21
N THR A 46 5.06 -0.99 -12.52
CA THR A 46 4.40 -1.90 -11.59
C THR A 46 3.69 -1.12 -10.47
N LEU A 47 4.37 -0.15 -9.83
CA LEU A 47 3.77 0.67 -8.78
C LEU A 47 2.59 1.52 -9.29
N LEU A 48 2.68 2.05 -10.51
CA LEU A 48 1.58 2.75 -11.15
C LEU A 48 0.37 1.82 -11.36
N GLY A 49 0.61 0.61 -11.88
CA GLY A 49 -0.43 -0.40 -12.05
C GLY A 49 -1.07 -0.81 -10.71
N LEU A 50 -0.27 -1.00 -9.67
CA LEU A 50 -0.76 -1.26 -8.32
C LEU A 50 -1.59 -0.09 -7.77
N GLY A 51 -1.19 1.16 -8.04
CA GLY A 51 -1.97 2.35 -7.69
C GLY A 51 -3.32 2.43 -8.42
N GLY A 52 -3.35 2.11 -9.72
CA GLY A 52 -4.59 2.00 -10.49
C GLY A 52 -5.52 0.91 -9.94
N LEU A 53 -4.97 -0.27 -9.63
CA LEU A 53 -5.70 -1.36 -8.98
C LEU A 53 -6.24 -0.95 -7.61
N GLN A 54 -5.47 -0.21 -6.82
CA GLN A 54 -5.93 0.33 -5.52
C GLN A 54 -7.17 1.21 -5.68
N GLY A 55 -7.17 2.10 -6.67
CA GLY A 55 -8.34 2.91 -7.03
C GLY A 55 -9.53 2.06 -7.49
N GLY A 56 -9.27 1.04 -8.31
CA GLY A 56 -10.29 0.08 -8.76
C GLY A 56 -10.93 -0.71 -7.62
N ILE A 57 -10.14 -1.18 -6.65
CA ILE A 57 -10.62 -1.85 -5.44
C ILE A 57 -11.47 -0.88 -4.60
N GLY A 58 -11.04 0.39 -4.46
CA GLY A 58 -11.82 1.42 -3.76
C GLY A 58 -13.17 1.68 -4.42
N TRP A 59 -13.23 1.74 -5.76
CA TRP A 59 -14.48 1.84 -6.50
C TRP A 59 -15.38 0.60 -6.28
N TRP A 60 -14.79 -0.60 -6.32
CA TRP A 60 -15.51 -1.85 -6.07
C TRP A 60 -16.12 -1.89 -4.67
N MET A 61 -15.40 -1.42 -3.64
CA MET A 61 -15.94 -1.31 -2.26
C MET A 61 -17.21 -0.46 -2.20
N VAL A 62 -17.24 0.67 -2.90
CA VAL A 62 -18.40 1.58 -2.91
C VAL A 62 -19.55 1.00 -3.71
N LYS A 63 -19.30 0.52 -4.94
CA LYS A 63 -20.35 -0.01 -5.83
C LYS A 63 -21.06 -1.22 -5.24
N SER A 64 -20.29 -2.13 -4.64
CA SER A 64 -20.81 -3.38 -4.12
C SER A 64 -21.64 -3.20 -2.85
N GLY A 65 -21.35 -2.19 -2.04
CA GLY A 65 -22.19 -1.81 -0.89
C GLY A 65 -23.57 -1.25 -1.26
N LEU A 66 -23.81 -0.92 -2.54
CA LEU A 66 -25.10 -0.44 -3.04
C LEU A 66 -25.99 -1.56 -3.60
N ASN A 67 -25.40 -2.68 -4.03
CA ASN A 67 -26.08 -3.77 -4.75
C ASN A 67 -26.43 -4.99 -3.86
N GLU A 68 -25.76 -5.17 -2.72
CA GLU A 68 -26.07 -6.22 -1.75
C GLU A 68 -27.14 -5.72 -0.76
N LYS A 69 -28.43 -5.85 -1.12
CA LYS A 69 -29.55 -5.54 -0.21
C LYS A 69 -30.47 -6.74 -0.03
N PRO A 70 -30.63 -7.26 1.19
CA PRO A 70 -31.92 -7.68 1.71
C PRO A 70 -32.66 -6.43 2.21
N GLU A 71 -33.96 -6.33 1.93
CA GLU A 71 -34.86 -5.20 2.23
C GLU A 71 -34.90 -4.78 3.72
N TYR A 72 -34.30 -5.56 4.63
CA TYR A 72 -34.28 -5.35 6.08
C TYR A 72 -32.97 -4.76 6.65
N GLN A 73 -31.87 -4.66 5.88
CA GLN A 73 -30.60 -4.08 6.39
C GLN A 73 -30.50 -2.57 6.14
N SER A 74 -30.69 -1.79 7.19
CA SER A 74 -30.72 -0.31 7.18
C SER A 74 -29.34 0.38 7.13
N ARG A 75 -28.23 -0.36 7.08
CA ARG A 75 -26.87 0.20 6.97
C ARG A 75 -26.08 -0.51 5.87
N PRO A 76 -25.56 0.19 4.84
CA PRO A 76 -24.65 -0.40 3.87
C PRO A 76 -23.35 -0.80 4.59
N ARG A 77 -23.08 -2.11 4.67
CA ARG A 77 -21.85 -2.65 5.25
C ARG A 77 -20.94 -3.08 4.11
N VAL A 78 -19.71 -2.59 4.11
CA VAL A 78 -18.68 -3.10 3.21
C VAL A 78 -18.21 -4.43 3.76
N SER A 79 -18.16 -5.46 2.92
CA SER A 79 -17.72 -6.77 3.35
C SER A 79 -16.27 -6.75 3.93
N PRO A 80 -15.99 -7.49 5.02
CA PRO A 80 -14.66 -7.58 5.64
C PRO A 80 -13.55 -7.95 4.66
N TYR A 81 -13.84 -8.82 3.67
CA TYR A 81 -12.83 -9.20 2.69
C TYR A 81 -12.44 -8.04 1.77
N ARG A 82 -13.39 -7.18 1.38
CA ARG A 82 -13.11 -6.02 0.50
C ARG A 82 -12.24 -5.00 1.22
N LEU A 83 -12.55 -4.75 2.50
CA LEU A 83 -11.78 -3.86 3.35
C LEU A 83 -10.35 -4.39 3.56
N ALA A 84 -10.20 -5.68 3.86
CA ALA A 84 -8.90 -6.31 4.01
C ALA A 84 -8.08 -6.29 2.71
N THR A 85 -8.69 -6.57 1.56
CA THR A 85 -8.04 -6.47 0.25
C THR A 85 -7.57 -5.05 -0.04
N HIS A 86 -8.40 -4.05 0.21
CA HIS A 86 -8.04 -2.65 -0.03
C HIS A 86 -6.92 -2.16 0.88
N LEU A 87 -6.97 -2.50 2.18
CA LEU A 87 -5.93 -2.11 3.13
C LEU A 87 -4.61 -2.85 2.86
N GLY A 88 -4.66 -4.15 2.57
CA GLY A 88 -3.47 -4.95 2.25
C GLY A 88 -2.77 -4.47 0.98
N MET A 89 -3.56 -4.14 -0.04
CA MET A 89 -3.04 -3.57 -1.28
C MET A 89 -2.47 -2.15 -1.08
N ALA A 90 -3.15 -1.28 -0.31
CA ALA A 90 -2.63 0.04 0.06
C ALA A 90 -1.28 -0.06 0.75
N THR A 91 -1.17 -0.98 1.71
CA THR A 91 0.04 -1.20 2.50
C THR A 91 1.18 -1.70 1.61
N THR A 92 0.89 -2.61 0.69
CA THR A 92 1.88 -3.16 -0.25
C THR A 92 2.38 -2.08 -1.20
N LEU A 93 1.48 -1.24 -1.74
CA LEU A 93 1.84 -0.10 -2.58
C LEU A 93 2.73 0.89 -1.80
N TYR A 94 2.34 1.25 -0.58
CA TYR A 94 3.10 2.17 0.26
C TYR A 94 4.50 1.63 0.60
N ALA A 95 4.59 0.35 0.99
CA ALA A 95 5.87 -0.30 1.24
C ALA A 95 6.76 -0.33 -0.02
N GLY A 96 6.17 -0.59 -1.20
CA GLY A 96 6.88 -0.55 -2.47
C GLY A 96 7.42 0.83 -2.83
N LEU A 97 6.65 1.90 -2.56
CA LEU A 97 7.09 3.29 -2.73
C LEU A 97 8.24 3.64 -1.77
N LEU A 98 8.09 3.33 -0.48
CA LEU A 98 9.15 3.56 0.52
C LEU A 98 10.43 2.81 0.18
N TRP A 99 10.31 1.53 -0.19
CA TRP A 99 11.44 0.71 -0.62
C TRP A 99 12.16 1.35 -1.81
N ASN A 100 11.42 1.91 -2.77
CA ASN A 100 12.01 2.60 -3.90
C ASN A 100 12.77 3.87 -3.46
N SER A 101 12.14 4.70 -2.65
CA SER A 101 12.75 5.92 -2.10
C SER A 101 14.05 5.60 -1.35
N PHE A 102 14.06 4.56 -0.51
CA PHE A 102 15.27 4.16 0.20
C PHE A 102 16.36 3.62 -0.71
N ASN A 103 16.03 2.88 -1.78
CA ASN A 103 17.05 2.47 -2.75
C ASN A 103 17.69 3.65 -3.50
N LEU A 104 16.99 4.79 -3.61
CA LEU A 104 17.52 6.00 -4.24
C LEU A 104 18.27 6.89 -3.25
N LEU A 105 17.82 6.97 -2.00
CA LEU A 105 18.38 7.86 -0.98
C LEU A 105 19.55 7.22 -0.21
N ILE A 106 19.51 5.91 0.00
CA ILE A 106 20.51 5.18 0.80
C ILE A 106 21.52 4.54 -0.14
N LYS A 107 22.78 5.00 -0.07
CA LYS A 107 23.88 4.39 -0.81
C LYS A 107 24.21 3.02 -0.20
N PRO A 108 24.46 1.98 -1.03
CA PRO A 108 24.90 0.69 -0.52
C PRO A 108 26.19 0.87 0.30
N THR A 109 26.20 0.38 1.53
CA THR A 109 27.44 0.27 2.30
C THR A 109 28.28 -0.85 1.67
N GLU A 110 29.52 -0.55 1.31
CA GLU A 110 30.46 -1.59 0.88
C GLU A 110 30.79 -2.48 2.09
N ILE A 111 30.61 -3.78 1.89
CA ILE A 111 30.84 -4.79 2.93
C ILE A 111 32.09 -5.56 2.52
N ASP A 112 33.11 -5.54 3.38
CA ASP A 112 34.21 -6.49 3.28
C ASP A 112 33.69 -7.89 3.60
N MET A 113 33.74 -8.77 2.60
CA MET A 113 33.25 -10.15 2.70
C MET A 113 34.19 -11.04 3.52
N GLN A 114 35.41 -10.58 3.81
CA GLN A 114 36.39 -11.30 4.64
C GLN A 114 36.10 -11.14 6.14
N ASP A 115 35.37 -10.09 6.54
CA ASP A 115 34.89 -9.91 7.93
C ASP A 115 33.67 -10.80 8.21
N THR A 116 33.95 -12.06 8.53
CA THR A 116 32.93 -13.08 8.79
C THR A 116 32.00 -12.74 9.95
N VAL A 117 32.45 -11.97 10.95
CA VAL A 117 31.66 -11.55 12.10
C VAL A 117 30.62 -10.52 11.68
N LYS A 118 31.03 -9.48 10.95
CA LYS A 118 30.13 -8.45 10.42
C LYS A 118 29.12 -9.03 9.44
N VAL A 119 29.54 -9.95 8.56
CA VAL A 119 28.63 -10.64 7.63
C VAL A 119 27.58 -11.47 8.37
N ARG A 120 27.97 -12.22 9.40
CA ARG A 120 27.02 -13.01 10.21
C ARG A 120 26.01 -12.11 10.94
N TYR A 121 26.46 -11.00 11.51
CA TYR A 121 25.60 -10.03 12.16
C TYR A 121 24.57 -9.43 11.20
N LEU A 122 25.00 -8.96 10.02
CA LEU A 122 24.11 -8.41 8.99
C LEU A 122 23.09 -9.44 8.47
N LYS A 123 23.48 -10.71 8.33
CA LYS A 123 22.55 -11.80 7.98
C LYS A 123 21.49 -12.00 9.07
N SER A 124 21.90 -11.99 10.34
CA SER A 124 20.97 -12.10 11.48
C SER A 124 19.97 -10.95 11.49
N LEU A 125 20.45 -9.70 11.35
CA LEU A 125 19.59 -8.52 11.26
C LEU A 125 18.61 -8.60 10.09
N ARG A 126 19.05 -9.09 8.93
CA ARG A 126 18.16 -9.31 7.76
C ARG A 126 17.06 -10.33 8.09
N ILE A 127 17.38 -11.43 8.75
CA ILE A 127 16.39 -12.44 9.14
C ILE A 127 15.38 -11.84 10.12
N ILE A 128 15.86 -11.14 11.16
CA ILE A 128 15.00 -10.46 12.14
C ILE A 128 14.07 -9.46 11.42
N GLY A 129 14.60 -8.66 10.50
CA GLY A 129 13.82 -7.72 9.70
C GLY A 129 12.74 -8.39 8.86
N ILE A 130 13.04 -9.54 8.23
CA ILE A 130 12.06 -10.32 7.46
C ILE A 130 10.97 -10.87 8.38
N VAL A 131 11.33 -11.37 9.56
CA VAL A 131 10.36 -11.89 10.53
C VAL A 131 9.44 -10.77 11.02
N MET A 132 10.01 -9.61 11.41
CA MET A 132 9.21 -8.45 11.82
C MET A 132 8.26 -7.98 10.72
N LEU A 133 8.73 -7.92 9.47
CA LEU A 133 7.88 -7.56 8.33
C LEU A 133 6.69 -8.51 8.19
N LYS A 134 6.92 -9.83 8.31
CA LYS A 134 5.83 -10.83 8.28
C LYS A 134 4.84 -10.64 9.43
N CYS A 135 5.32 -10.37 10.64
CA CYS A 135 4.46 -10.09 11.79
C CYS A 135 3.61 -8.82 11.59
N ILE A 136 4.19 -7.76 11.03
CA ILE A 136 3.45 -6.52 10.72
C ILE A 136 2.36 -6.78 9.68
N ILE A 137 2.67 -7.51 8.60
CA ILE A 137 1.67 -7.87 7.59
C ILE A 137 0.54 -8.69 8.21
N LEU A 138 0.87 -9.68 9.04
CA LEU A 138 -0.13 -10.48 9.75
C LEU A 138 -1.01 -9.59 10.64
N ASN A 139 -0.42 -8.69 11.41
CA ASN A 139 -1.13 -7.76 12.30
C ASN A 139 -2.07 -6.81 11.53
N ILE A 140 -1.64 -6.31 10.37
CA ILE A 140 -2.48 -5.45 9.52
C ILE A 140 -3.67 -6.25 8.98
N LEU A 141 -3.44 -7.49 8.53
CA LEU A 141 -4.51 -8.35 8.02
C LEU A 141 -5.50 -8.73 9.13
N THR A 142 -5.03 -9.18 10.29
CA THR A 142 -5.90 -9.52 11.42
C THR A 142 -6.67 -8.31 11.91
N GLY A 143 -6.03 -7.13 12.00
CA GLY A 143 -6.69 -5.87 12.33
C GLY A 143 -7.79 -5.49 11.34
N ALA A 144 -7.56 -5.69 10.03
CA ALA A 144 -8.56 -5.45 9.00
C ALA A 144 -9.78 -6.37 9.15
N PHE A 145 -9.56 -7.65 9.49
CA PHE A 145 -10.64 -8.59 9.74
C PHE A 145 -11.42 -8.21 11.01
N VAL A 146 -10.75 -7.89 12.11
CA VAL A 146 -11.40 -7.45 13.38
C VAL A 146 -12.27 -6.22 13.16
N ALA A 147 -11.76 -5.23 12.41
CA ALA A 147 -12.53 -4.04 12.05
C ALA A 147 -13.74 -4.36 11.15
N GLY A 148 -13.59 -5.33 10.24
CA GLY A 148 -14.68 -5.76 9.36
C GLY A 148 -15.81 -6.50 10.07
N ILE A 149 -15.49 -7.30 11.10
CA ILE A 149 -16.48 -8.06 11.88
C ILE A 149 -17.02 -7.27 13.09
N ASP A 150 -16.59 -6.03 13.30
CA ASP A 150 -17.02 -5.17 14.42
C ASP A 150 -16.73 -5.78 15.80
N ALA A 151 -15.63 -6.54 15.91
CA ALA A 151 -15.24 -7.25 17.15
C ALA A 151 -14.41 -6.39 18.12
N GLY A 152 -14.07 -5.15 17.75
CA GLY A 152 -13.44 -4.18 18.65
C GLY A 152 -14.49 -3.33 19.35
N ARG A 153 -14.98 -3.79 20.52
CA ARG A 153 -15.78 -2.97 21.45
C ARG A 153 -14.94 -2.58 22.65
#